data_AF-A0A662RQT9-F1
#
_entry.id   AF-A0A662RQT9-F1
#
_cell.length_a   1.000
_cell.length_b   1.000
_cell.length_c   1.000
_cell.angle_alpha   90.00
_cell.angle_beta   90.00
_cell.angle_gamma   90.00
#
_symmetry.space_group_name_H-M   'P 1'
#
loop_
_entity.id
_entity.type
_entity.pdbx_description
1 polymer ?
#
loop_
_entity_poly.entity_id
_entity_poly.type
_entity_poly.pdbx_seq_one_letter_code
_entity_poly.pdbx_strand_id
1 'polypeptide(L)' 'MAHKRSRDKWKAKQWYTVLAPKMFGEVKAGETVADEPSKLIGRRIEMTLGDLT' A
#
# COMPACT_ATOMS: atom_id res chain seq x y z
N MET A 1 -21.02 -17.01 -26.26
CA MET A 1 -20.04 -17.08 -25.16
C MET A 1 -20.24 -15.86 -24.27
N ALA A 2 -20.67 -16.06 -23.02
CA ALA A 2 -20.94 -14.94 -22.11
C ALA A 2 -19.62 -14.28 -21.69
N HIS A 3 -19.42 -13.00 -22.02
CA HIS A 3 -18.33 -12.21 -21.47
C HIS A 3 -18.54 -12.13 -19.95
N LYS A 4 -17.73 -12.85 -19.18
CA LYS A 4 -17.74 -12.83 -17.72
C LYS A 4 -17.57 -11.37 -17.30
N ARG A 5 -18.62 -10.75 -16.75
CA ARG A 5 -18.55 -9.38 -16.21
C ARG A 5 -17.31 -9.30 -15.33
N SER A 6 -16.32 -8.53 -15.76
CA SER A 6 -15.09 -8.33 -15.00
C SER A 6 -15.52 -7.71 -13.68
N ARG A 7 -15.56 -8.52 -12.61
CA ARG A 7 -15.81 -8.04 -11.25
C ARG A 7 -14.86 -6.88 -11.03
N ASP A 8 -15.44 -5.74 -10.69
CA ASP A 8 -14.78 -4.44 -10.70
C ASP A 8 -13.59 -4.47 -9.73
N LYS A 9 -12.38 -4.75 -10.26
CA LYS A 9 -11.19 -5.06 -9.45
C LYS A 9 -10.76 -3.87 -8.59
N TRP A 10 -11.16 -2.67 -8.99
CA TRP A 10 -10.89 -1.44 -8.26
C TRP A 10 -11.69 -1.36 -6.96
N LYS A 11 -12.96 -1.75 -6.96
CA LYS A 11 -13.82 -1.73 -5.76
C LYS A 11 -13.33 -2.63 -4.63
N ALA A 12 -12.53 -3.65 -4.96
CA ALA A 12 -11.95 -4.56 -3.98
C ALA A 12 -10.67 -4.00 -3.32
N LYS A 13 -10.07 -2.94 -3.86
CA LYS A 13 -8.84 -2.38 -3.30
C LYS A 13 -9.13 -1.60 -2.03
N GLN A 14 -8.29 -1.77 -1.03
CA GLN A 14 -8.26 -1.01 0.20
C GLN A 14 -6.98 -0.19 0.25
N TRP A 15 -7.05 0.95 0.95
CA TRP A 15 -5.90 1.79 1.22
C TRP A 15 -5.15 1.28 2.45
N TYR A 16 -3.83 1.16 2.32
CA TYR A 16 -2.94 0.77 3.40
C TYR A 16 -1.91 1.85 3.63
N THR A 17 -1.71 2.21 4.89
CA THR A 17 -0.66 3.12 5.32
C THR A 17 0.58 2.32 5.65
N VAL A 18 1.71 2.67 5.05
CA VAL A 18 3.00 2.13 5.42
C VAL A 18 3.64 3.08 6.42
N LEU A 19 4.12 2.53 7.53
CA LEU A 19 4.79 3.28 8.58
C LEU A 19 6.29 3.05 8.48
N ALA A 20 7.05 4.08 8.79
CA ALA A 20 8.48 3.97 8.97
C ALA A 20 8.79 3.07 10.19
N PRO A 21 9.98 2.44 10.24
CA PRO A 21 10.41 1.69 11.40
C PRO A 21 10.41 2.55 12.68
N LYS A 22 10.22 1.90 13.84
CA LYS A 22 10.14 2.56 15.16
C LYS A 22 11.29 3.51 15.48
N MET A 23 12.48 3.25 14.94
CA MET A 23 13.66 4.11 15.10
C MET A 23 13.47 5.54 14.54
N PHE A 24 12.52 5.73 13.62
CA PHE A 24 12.16 7.02 13.03
C PHE A 24 10.80 7.54 13.55
N GLY A 25 10.29 7.01 14.66
CA GLY A 25 9.06 7.51 15.30
C GLY A 25 7.75 7.03 14.66
N GLU A 26 7.77 5.91 13.92
CA GLU A 26 6.57 5.34 13.25
C GLU A 26 5.85 6.34 12.32
N VAL A 27 6.60 7.28 11.74
CA VAL A 27 6.05 8.30 10.84
C VAL A 27 5.47 7.68 9.57
N LYS A 28 4.50 8.36 8.97
CA LYS A 28 3.82 7.89 7.75
C LYS A 28 4.80 7.91 6.57
N ALA A 29 5.21 6.72 6.13
CA ALA A 29 6.09 6.54 4.98
C ALA A 29 5.38 6.83 3.65
N GLY A 30 4.10 6.48 3.58
CA GLY A 30 3.30 6.59 2.37
C GLY A 30 2.05 5.73 2.44
N GLU A 31 1.28 5.76 1.35
CA GLU A 31 0.05 5.00 1.20
C GLU A 31 0.11 4.14 -0.04
N THR A 32 -0.45 2.94 0.05
CA THR A 32 -0.47 2.01 -1.07
C THR A 32 -1.79 1.26 -1.11
N VAL A 33 -2.31 1.06 -2.31
CA VAL A 33 -3.55 0.31 -2.52
C VAL A 33 -3.26 -1.15 -2.82
N ALA A 34 -3.98 -2.04 -2.17
CA ALA A 34 -3.99 -3.45 -2.49
C ALA A 34 -5.38 -4.04 -2.29
N ASP A 35 -5.71 -5.05 -3.07
CA ASP A 35 -6.93 -5.83 -2.92
C ASP A 35 -6.78 -6.93 -1.86
N GLU A 36 -5.55 -7.35 -1.56
CA GLU A 36 -5.25 -8.37 -0.55
C GLU A 36 -3.98 -7.98 0.24
N PRO A 37 -3.93 -8.20 1.58
CA PRO A 37 -2.77 -7.89 2.40
C PRO A 37 -1.49 -8.60 1.96
N SER A 38 -1.59 -9.85 1.48
CA SER A 38 -0.44 -10.64 1.02
C SER A 38 0.33 -9.98 -0.12
N LYS A 39 -0.33 -9.12 -0.92
CA LYS A 39 0.29 -8.39 -2.04
C LYS A 39 1.06 -7.13 -1.62
N LEU A 40 1.00 -6.79 -0.32
CA LEU A 40 1.81 -5.72 0.26
C LEU A 40 3.22 -6.21 0.62
N ILE A 41 3.35 -7.51 0.94
CA ILE A 41 4.63 -8.10 1.34
C ILE A 41 5.61 -8.02 0.17
N GLY A 42 6.80 -7.47 0.42
CA GLY A 42 7.84 -7.27 -0.59
C GLY A 42 7.76 -5.94 -1.36
N ARG A 43 6.75 -5.08 -1.09
CA ARG A 43 6.78 -3.70 -1.59
C ARG A 43 7.87 -2.90 -0.87
N ARG A 44 8.58 -2.07 -1.62
CA ARG A 44 9.55 -1.10 -1.10
C ARG A 44 9.03 0.29 -1.35
N ILE A 45 9.10 1.13 -0.33
CA ILE A 45 8.82 2.57 -0.42
C ILE A 45 10.14 3.27 -0.18
N GLU A 46 10.51 4.13 -1.11
CA GLU A 46 11.66 5.02 -0.97
C GLU A 46 11.19 6.33 -0.33
N MET A 47 11.94 6.79 0.66
CA MET A 47 11.70 8.03 1.40
C MET A 47 13.04 8.71 1.64
N THR A 48 13.06 10.03 1.73
CA THR A 48 14.26 10.77 2.06
C THR A 48 14.33 11.04 3.56
N LEU A 49 15.54 11.23 4.09
CA LEU A 49 15.71 11.57 5.52
C LEU A 49 15.06 12.92 5.86
N GLY A 50 14.96 13.84 4.89
CA GLY A 50 14.25 15.10 5.07
C GLY A 50 12.74 14.94 5.26
N ASP A 51 12.14 13.82 4.87
CA ASP A 51 10.72 13.54 5.08
C ASP A 51 10.42 13.00 6.49
N LEU A 52 11.47 12.62 7.24
CA LEU A 52 11.37 12.00 8.57
C LEU A 52 11.46 13.02 9.72
N THR A 53 11.86 14.26 9.43
CA THR A 53 12.15 15.34 10.40
C THR A 53 11.38 16.61 10.06
#